data_AF-A0A091V637-F1
#
_entry.id   AF-A0A091V637-F1
#
_cell.length_a   1.000
_cell.length_b   1.000
_cell.length_c   1.000
_cell.angle_alpha   90.00
_cell.angle_beta   90.00
_cell.angle_gamma   90.00
#
_symmetry.space_group_name_H-M   'P 1'
#
loop_
_entity.id
_entity.type
_entity.pdbx_description
1 polymer ?
#
loop_
_entity_poly.entity_id
_entity_poly.type
_entity_poly.pdbx_seq_one_letter_code
_entity_poly.pdbx_strand_id
1 'polypeptide(L)'
;GYGHAAPSTDGGKVFCMVYALLGIPLTLVMFQSLGERINTFVKYLLHRIKKCLGMRRAEVSMANMVTIGFFSCISTLCIGAAAFSYYEHWSFFHAYYYCFITLTTIGFGDYVALQKDEALQNKPQYVAFSFVYILTGLTVIGAFLNLVVLRFMTMNAED
;
A
#
# COMPACT_ATOMS: atom_id res chain seq x y z
N GLY A 1 8.01 -1.98 -10.35
CA GLY A 1 9.47 -1.88 -10.39
C GLY A 1 9.83 -0.71 -11.25
N TYR A 2 10.36 0.36 -10.67
CA TYR A 2 10.50 1.65 -11.35
C TYR A 2 11.54 1.71 -12.47
N GLY A 3 12.49 0.78 -12.51
CA GLY A 3 13.53 0.77 -13.55
C GLY A 3 14.66 1.80 -13.40
N HIS A 4 14.65 2.64 -12.36
CA HIS A 4 15.74 3.59 -12.09
C HIS A 4 17.08 2.89 -11.74
N ALA A 5 17.01 1.66 -11.23
CA ALA A 5 18.14 0.77 -11.04
C ALA A 5 17.77 -0.64 -11.51
N ALA A 6 18.60 -1.23 -12.37
CA ALA A 6 18.39 -2.55 -12.95
C ALA A 6 19.70 -3.36 -12.97
N PRO A 7 19.65 -4.70 -12.86
CA PRO A 7 20.85 -5.53 -12.89
C PRO A 7 21.57 -5.42 -14.24
N SER A 8 22.80 -4.90 -14.21
CA SER A 8 23.63 -4.73 -15.40
C SER A 8 24.33 -6.03 -15.83
N THR A 9 24.64 -6.91 -14.88
CA THR A 9 25.35 -8.17 -15.13
C THR A 9 24.40 -9.33 -15.43
N ASP A 10 24.84 -10.28 -16.24
CA ASP A 10 24.01 -11.44 -16.59
C ASP A 10 23.70 -12.33 -15.39
N GLY A 11 24.67 -12.54 -14.49
CA GLY A 11 24.44 -13.22 -13.21
C GLY A 11 23.40 -12.49 -12.34
N GLY A 12 23.44 -11.15 -12.29
CA GLY A 12 22.46 -10.35 -11.57
C GLY A 12 21.05 -10.46 -12.17
N LYS A 13 20.94 -10.52 -13.51
CA LYS A 13 19.65 -10.75 -14.20
C LYS A 13 19.07 -12.12 -13.87
N VAL A 14 19.88 -13.18 -13.93
CA VAL A 14 19.44 -14.55 -13.57
C VAL A 14 18.99 -14.61 -12.11
N PHE A 15 19.76 -14.03 -11.19
CA PHE A 15 19.37 -13.96 -9.78
C PHE A 15 18.04 -13.21 -9.60
N CYS A 16 17.86 -12.08 -10.28
CA CYS A 16 16.63 -11.29 -10.22
C CYS A 16 15.40 -12.11 -10.68
N MET A 17 15.54 -12.93 -11.73
CA MET A 17 14.45 -13.81 -12.20
C MET A 17 14.03 -14.83 -11.12
N VAL A 18 15.01 -15.50 -10.49
CA VAL A 18 14.74 -16.50 -9.43
C VAL A 18 14.18 -15.83 -8.17
N TYR A 19 14.71 -14.66 -7.79
CA TYR A 19 14.22 -13.88 -6.66
C TYR A 19 12.76 -13.44 -6.86
N ALA A 20 12.41 -12.94 -8.05
CA ALA A 20 11.05 -12.52 -8.35
C ALA A 20 10.06 -13.69 -8.37
N LEU A 21 10.48 -14.85 -8.89
CA LEU A 21 9.64 -16.06 -8.96
C LEU A 21 9.13 -16.50 -7.58
N LEU A 22 9.98 -16.43 -6.55
CA LEU A 22 9.61 -16.80 -5.18
C LEU A 22 9.06 -15.61 -4.38
N GLY A 23 9.66 -14.43 -4.58
CA GLY A 23 9.36 -13.23 -3.81
C GLY A 23 7.99 -12.64 -4.09
N ILE A 24 7.54 -12.63 -5.36
CA ILE A 24 6.24 -12.05 -5.72
C ILE A 24 5.08 -12.85 -5.08
N PRO A 25 4.99 -14.19 -5.22
CA PRO A 25 3.95 -14.97 -4.56
C PRO A 25 3.95 -14.79 -3.03
N LEU A 26 5.13 -14.85 -2.40
CA LEU A 26 5.28 -14.65 -0.96
C LEU A 26 4.78 -13.27 -0.52
N THR A 27 5.16 -12.22 -1.25
CA THR A 27 4.77 -10.84 -0.97
C THR A 27 3.26 -10.64 -1.14
N LEU A 28 2.65 -11.23 -2.17
CA LEU A 28 1.20 -11.17 -2.38
C LEU A 28 0.46 -11.85 -1.23
N VAL A 29 0.85 -13.06 -0.85
CA VAL A 29 0.23 -13.78 0.29
C VAL A 29 0.40 -13.00 1.59
N MET A 30 1.58 -12.43 1.83
CA MET A 30 1.85 -11.60 3.00
C MET A 30 0.90 -10.39 3.06
N PHE A 31 0.77 -9.61 1.98
CA PHE A 31 -0.11 -8.44 1.97
C PHE A 31 -1.58 -8.80 2.10
N GLN A 32 -2.02 -9.91 1.50
CA GLN A 32 -3.39 -10.40 1.69
C GLN A 32 -3.65 -10.78 3.16
N SER A 33 -2.73 -11.54 3.76
CA SER A 33 -2.83 -11.97 5.17
C SER A 33 -2.82 -10.78 6.14
N LEU A 34 -1.95 -9.80 5.91
CA LEU A 34 -1.90 -8.58 6.72
C LEU A 34 -3.15 -7.71 6.51
N GLY A 35 -3.61 -7.58 5.27
CA GLY A 35 -4.81 -6.81 4.94
C GLY A 35 -6.07 -7.37 5.61
N GLU A 36 -6.24 -8.70 5.63
CA GLU A 36 -7.34 -9.36 6.33
C GLU A 36 -7.32 -9.10 7.84
N ARG A 37 -6.12 -9.15 8.45
CA ARG A 37 -5.94 -8.82 9.88
C ARG A 37 -6.30 -7.37 10.17
N ILE A 38 -5.89 -6.43 9.31
CA ILE A 38 -6.26 -5.01 9.43
C ILE A 38 -7.78 -4.86 9.32
N ASN A 39 -8.43 -5.47 8.33
CA ASN A 39 -9.88 -5.40 8.17
C ASN A 39 -10.61 -5.96 9.39
N THR A 40 -10.17 -7.10 9.92
CA THR A 40 -10.73 -7.69 11.15
C THR A 40 -10.57 -6.75 12.35
N PHE A 41 -9.39 -6.14 12.49
CA PHE A 41 -9.12 -5.17 13.56
C PHE A 41 -9.98 -3.91 13.44
N VAL A 42 -10.13 -3.35 12.24
CA VAL A 42 -11.01 -2.20 11.96
C VAL A 42 -12.46 -2.54 12.27
N LYS A 43 -12.93 -3.73 11.88
CA LYS A 43 -14.28 -4.21 12.20
C LYS A 43 -14.50 -4.32 13.71
N TYR A 44 -13.52 -4.86 14.45
CA TYR A 44 -13.55 -4.93 15.90
C TYR A 44 -13.60 -3.53 16.55
N LEU A 45 -12.73 -2.61 16.11
CA LEU A 45 -12.72 -1.23 16.61
C LEU A 45 -14.05 -0.51 16.34
N LEU A 46 -14.60 -0.64 15.13
CA LEU A 46 -15.90 -0.05 14.78
C LEU A 46 -17.02 -0.61 15.64
N HIS A 47 -17.04 -1.91 15.86
CA HIS A 47 -18.02 -2.54 16.73
C HIS A 47 -17.92 -2.00 18.17
N ARG A 48 -16.70 -1.88 18.71
CA ARG A 48 -16.44 -1.28 20.03
C ARG A 48 -16.90 0.17 20.09
N ILE A 49 -16.57 0.99 19.09
CA ILE A 49 -16.97 2.41 19.03
C ILE A 49 -18.50 2.54 18.98
N LYS A 50 -19.19 1.78 18.10
CA LYS A 50 -20.66 1.80 18.02
C LYS A 50 -21.32 1.38 19.35
N LYS A 51 -20.74 0.40 20.04
CA LYS A 51 -21.23 -0.05 21.35
C LYS A 51 -21.01 1.02 22.42
N CYS A 52 -19.84 1.67 22.44
CA CYS A 52 -19.55 2.78 23.37
C CYS A 52 -20.44 4.00 23.12
N LEU A 53 -20.82 4.27 21.86
CA LEU A 53 -21.77 5.32 21.49
C LEU A 53 -23.24 4.96 21.76
N GLY A 54 -23.53 3.80 22.35
CA GLY A 54 -24.89 3.37 22.70
C GLY A 54 -25.79 3.08 21.50
N MET A 55 -25.22 2.81 20.31
CA MET A 55 -26.02 2.57 19.11
C MET A 55 -26.79 1.24 19.22
N ARG A 56 -28.11 1.29 19.06
CA ARG A 56 -29.03 0.13 19.10
C ARG A 56 -28.69 -0.98 18.10
N ARG A 57 -28.04 -0.65 16.97
CA ARG A 57 -27.50 -1.61 15.98
C ARG A 57 -25.98 -1.48 15.91
N ALA A 58 -25.27 -2.32 16.66
CA ALA A 58 -23.80 -2.36 16.66
C ALA A 58 -23.19 -3.24 15.54
N GLU A 59 -24.00 -3.75 14.62
CA GLU A 59 -23.51 -4.53 13.49
C GLU A 59 -22.73 -3.65 12.50
N VAL A 60 -21.59 -4.18 12.04
CA VAL A 60 -20.72 -3.53 11.07
C VAL A 60 -21.03 -4.11 9.70
N SER A 61 -21.89 -3.41 8.95
CA SER A 61 -22.19 -3.73 7.55
C SER A 61 -20.95 -3.58 6.66
N MET A 62 -20.92 -4.38 5.58
CA MET A 62 -19.89 -4.29 4.53
C MET A 62 -19.78 -2.88 3.94
N ALA A 63 -20.89 -2.16 3.80
CA ALA A 63 -20.86 -0.78 3.32
C ALA A 63 -19.99 0.13 4.21
N ASN A 64 -20.05 -0.03 5.53
CA ASN A 64 -19.21 0.75 6.46
C ASN A 64 -17.73 0.42 6.27
N MET A 65 -17.40 -0.86 6.09
CA MET A 65 -16.02 -1.32 5.87
C MET A 65 -15.46 -0.76 4.56
N VAL A 66 -16.24 -0.81 3.48
CA VAL A 66 -15.84 -0.28 2.17
C VAL A 66 -15.63 1.24 2.24
N THR A 67 -16.55 1.97 2.88
CA THR A 67 -16.42 3.42 3.09
C THR A 67 -15.13 3.76 3.85
N ILE A 68 -14.83 3.04 4.94
CA ILE A 68 -13.63 3.28 5.75
C ILE A 68 -12.37 2.90 4.98
N GLY A 69 -12.37 1.78 4.25
CA GLY A 69 -11.26 1.39 3.40
C GLY A 69 -10.96 2.44 2.31
N PHE A 70 -12.01 2.99 1.68
CA PHE A 70 -11.87 4.05 0.69
C PHE A 70 -11.24 5.32 1.28
N PHE A 71 -11.75 5.79 2.41
CA PHE A 71 -11.17 6.94 3.11
C PHE A 71 -9.73 6.64 3.57
N SER A 72 -9.44 5.44 4.06
CA SER A 72 -8.09 5.03 4.44
C SER A 72 -7.13 5.10 3.26
N CYS A 73 -7.54 4.66 2.06
CA CYS A 73 -6.71 4.75 0.85
C CYS A 73 -6.42 6.21 0.49
N ILE A 74 -7.44 7.08 0.49
CA ILE A 74 -7.26 8.51 0.23
C ILE A 74 -6.33 9.14 1.27
N SER A 75 -6.53 8.85 2.56
CA SER A 75 -5.68 9.37 3.63
C SER A 75 -4.22 8.94 3.45
N THR A 76 -3.96 7.67 3.12
CA THR A 76 -2.61 7.17 2.85
C THR A 76 -1.95 7.91 1.68
N LEU A 77 -2.69 8.17 0.59
CA LEU A 77 -2.19 8.94 -0.55
C LEU A 77 -1.90 10.40 -0.17
N CYS A 78 -2.79 11.06 0.57
CA CYS A 78 -2.61 12.44 1.02
C CYS A 78 -1.42 12.59 1.99
N ILE A 79 -1.26 11.67 2.95
CA ILE A 79 -0.14 11.68 3.90
C ILE A 79 1.18 11.49 3.17
N GLY A 80 1.23 10.52 2.23
CA GLY A 80 2.41 10.32 1.38
C GLY A 80 2.73 11.56 0.55
N ALA A 81 1.72 12.11 -0.14
CA ALA A 81 1.87 13.30 -0.96
C ALA A 81 2.43 14.48 -0.16
N ALA A 82 1.92 14.72 1.05
CA ALA A 82 2.45 15.76 1.94
C ALA A 82 3.93 15.54 2.26
N ALA A 83 4.30 14.33 2.70
CA ALA A 83 5.68 14.01 3.06
C ALA A 83 6.63 14.07 1.84
N PHE A 84 6.29 13.43 0.73
CA PHE A 84 7.14 13.41 -0.47
C PHE A 84 7.22 14.77 -1.15
N SER A 85 6.16 15.59 -1.12
CA SER A 85 6.24 16.97 -1.62
C SER A 85 7.27 17.80 -0.84
N TYR A 86 7.34 17.59 0.48
CA TYR A 86 8.31 18.26 1.34
C TYR A 86 9.74 17.75 1.10
N TYR A 87 9.95 16.42 1.11
CA TYR A 87 11.30 15.84 0.99
C TYR A 87 11.90 15.94 -0.41
N GLU A 88 11.10 15.75 -1.46
CA GLU A 88 11.57 15.73 -2.85
C GLU A 88 11.40 17.08 -3.56
N HIS A 89 10.87 18.09 -2.85
CA HIS A 89 10.56 19.41 -3.40
C HIS A 89 9.65 19.34 -4.65
N TRP A 90 8.71 18.41 -4.64
CA TRP A 90 7.69 18.27 -5.69
C TRP A 90 6.43 19.07 -5.34
N SER A 91 5.61 19.38 -6.34
CA SER A 91 4.25 19.86 -6.06
C SER A 91 3.44 18.74 -5.38
N PHE A 92 2.44 19.11 -4.58
CA PHE A 92 1.56 18.13 -3.93
C PHE A 92 0.92 17.18 -4.94
N PHE A 93 0.52 17.68 -6.12
CA PHE A 93 -0.06 16.87 -7.18
C PHE A 93 0.93 15.82 -7.71
N HIS A 94 2.18 16.19 -8.00
CA HIS A 94 3.20 15.24 -8.45
C HIS A 94 3.52 14.19 -7.38
N ALA A 95 3.61 14.61 -6.11
CA ALA A 95 3.81 13.68 -5.00
C ALA A 95 2.62 12.73 -4.81
N TYR A 96 1.38 13.22 -4.99
CA TYR A 96 0.17 12.41 -4.95
C TYR A 96 0.13 11.39 -6.10
N TYR A 97 0.42 11.84 -7.32
CA TYR A 97 0.56 10.98 -8.49
C TYR A 97 1.62 9.90 -8.27
N TYR A 98 2.80 10.28 -7.75
CA TYR A 98 3.86 9.34 -7.37
C TYR A 98 3.34 8.28 -6.39
N CYS A 99 2.68 8.70 -5.30
CA CYS A 99 2.13 7.77 -4.30
C CYS A 99 1.10 6.82 -4.93
N PHE A 100 0.23 7.33 -5.80
CA PHE A 100 -0.77 6.53 -6.49
C PHE A 100 -0.13 5.46 -7.39
N ILE A 101 0.78 5.84 -8.29
CA ILE A 101 1.49 4.94 -9.20
C ILE A 101 2.36 3.92 -8.44
N THR A 102 2.89 4.32 -7.28
CA THR A 102 3.68 3.48 -6.40
C THR A 102 2.83 2.40 -5.72
N LEU A 103 1.75 2.79 -5.03
CA LEU A 103 0.94 1.88 -4.23
C LEU A 103 0.01 1.01 -5.08
N THR A 104 -0.27 1.41 -6.32
CA THR A 104 -0.94 0.56 -7.32
C THR A 104 0.03 -0.39 -8.03
N THR A 105 1.31 -0.37 -7.68
CA THR A 105 2.38 -1.20 -8.26
C THR A 105 2.65 -0.99 -9.75
N ILE A 106 2.06 0.04 -10.37
CA ILE A 106 2.32 0.44 -11.76
C ILE A 106 3.79 0.83 -11.91
N GLY A 107 4.24 1.77 -11.07
CA GLY A 107 5.65 2.15 -10.94
C GLY A 107 6.34 2.54 -12.24
N PHE A 108 5.83 3.55 -12.96
CA PHE A 108 6.42 4.01 -14.23
C PHE A 108 7.88 4.47 -14.12
N GLY A 109 8.27 5.06 -12.99
CA GLY A 109 9.65 5.52 -12.75
C GLY A 109 9.95 6.93 -13.24
N ASP A 110 8.94 7.66 -13.73
CA ASP A 110 8.99 9.09 -14.02
C ASP A 110 9.19 9.95 -12.77
N TYR A 111 8.63 9.52 -11.64
CA TYR A 111 8.91 10.02 -10.30
C TYR A 111 9.42 8.89 -9.41
N VAL A 112 10.59 9.10 -8.76
CA VAL A 112 11.20 8.12 -7.87
C VAL A 112 11.82 8.86 -6.68
N ALA A 113 11.35 8.53 -5.47
CA ALA A 113 11.92 9.05 -4.23
C ALA A 113 13.34 8.51 -3.98
N LEU A 114 14.11 9.18 -3.11
CA LEU A 114 15.45 8.79 -2.69
C LEU A 114 16.55 8.93 -3.76
N GLN A 115 16.24 9.55 -4.91
CA GLN A 115 17.21 9.73 -6.01
C GLN A 115 17.96 11.07 -5.96
N LYS A 116 17.42 12.10 -5.29
CA LYS A 116 18.05 13.42 -5.18
C LYS A 116 19.06 13.48 -4.02
N ASP A 117 20.07 14.33 -4.17
CA ASP A 117 21.07 14.68 -3.13
C ASP A 117 21.75 13.49 -2.45
N GLU A 118 21.90 12.37 -3.17
CA GLU A 118 22.42 11.12 -2.60
C GLU A 118 21.67 10.71 -1.31
N ALA A 119 20.36 10.98 -1.26
CA ALA A 119 19.51 10.73 -0.09
C ALA A 119 19.61 9.28 0.43
N LEU A 120 19.88 8.33 -0.47
CA LEU A 120 20.10 6.93 -0.14
C LEU A 120 21.27 6.70 0.84
N GLN A 121 22.31 7.54 0.78
CA GLN A 121 23.48 7.47 1.67
C GLN A 121 23.40 8.51 2.79
N ASN A 122 22.95 9.73 2.46
CA ASN A 122 23.06 10.89 3.36
C ASN A 122 21.84 11.08 4.27
N LYS A 123 20.68 10.47 3.98
CA LYS A 123 19.43 10.70 4.71
C LYS A 123 18.76 9.38 5.15
N PRO A 124 19.37 8.59 6.07
CA PRO A 124 18.87 7.26 6.46
C PRO A 124 17.46 7.29 7.06
N GLN A 125 17.10 8.37 7.77
CA GLN A 125 15.75 8.54 8.31
C GLN A 125 14.69 8.64 7.19
N TYR A 126 15.01 9.32 6.09
CA TYR A 126 14.12 9.47 4.95
C TYR A 126 14.00 8.15 4.15
N VAL A 127 15.10 7.39 4.04
CA VAL A 127 15.09 6.04 3.47
C VAL A 127 14.17 5.13 4.27
N ALA A 128 14.33 5.10 5.60
CA ALA A 128 13.49 4.29 6.49
C ALA A 128 12.01 4.69 6.38
N PHE A 129 11.71 5.99 6.42
CA PHE A 129 10.36 6.50 6.22
C PHE A 129 9.76 6.02 4.88
N SER A 130 10.51 6.12 3.78
CA SER A 130 10.04 5.75 2.45
C SER A 130 9.71 4.26 2.35
N PHE A 131 10.56 3.38 2.90
CA PHE A 131 10.27 1.94 2.94
C PHE A 131 9.06 1.61 3.81
N VAL A 132 8.97 2.20 5.00
CA VAL A 132 7.81 2.00 5.89
C VAL A 132 6.53 2.48 5.21
N TYR A 133 6.56 3.64 4.55
CA TYR A 133 5.42 4.17 3.81
C TYR A 133 4.98 3.22 2.69
N ILE A 134 5.91 2.72 1.87
CA ILE A 134 5.57 1.82 0.76
C ILE A 134 4.97 0.51 1.30
N LEU A 135 5.57 -0.10 2.32
CA LEU A 135 5.08 -1.35 2.90
C LEU A 135 3.70 -1.19 3.54
N THR A 136 3.51 -0.14 4.35
CA THR A 136 2.23 0.13 5.01
C THR A 136 1.16 0.53 3.99
N GLY A 137 1.49 1.37 3.01
CA GLY A 137 0.59 1.79 1.95
C GLY A 137 0.13 0.63 1.07
N LEU A 138 1.03 -0.26 0.66
CA LEU A 138 0.67 -1.47 -0.07
C LEU A 138 -0.25 -2.38 0.76
N THR A 139 -0.04 -2.43 2.07
CA THR A 139 -0.93 -3.18 2.96
C THR A 139 -2.33 -2.56 3.03
N VAL A 140 -2.45 -1.22 3.07
CA VAL A 140 -3.76 -0.53 3.06
C VAL A 140 -4.50 -0.77 1.74
N ILE A 141 -3.83 -0.60 0.60
CA ILE A 141 -4.43 -0.87 -0.71
C ILE A 141 -4.79 -2.35 -0.83
N GLY A 142 -3.91 -3.25 -0.40
CA GLY A 142 -4.14 -4.70 -0.36
C GLY A 142 -5.34 -5.08 0.50
N ALA A 143 -5.51 -4.46 1.67
CA ALA A 143 -6.67 -4.67 2.56
C ALA A 143 -7.98 -4.25 1.88
N PHE A 144 -7.97 -3.11 1.18
CA PHE A 144 -9.14 -2.64 0.43
C PHE A 144 -9.47 -3.56 -0.75
N LEU A 145 -8.46 -3.99 -1.52
CA LEU A 145 -8.63 -4.95 -2.60
C LEU A 145 -9.15 -6.31 -2.09
N ASN A 146 -8.64 -6.81 -0.97
CA ASN A 146 -9.14 -8.03 -0.35
C ASN A 146 -10.64 -7.90 0.00
N LEU A 147 -11.04 -6.77 0.61
CA LEU A 147 -12.43 -6.53 0.97
C LEU A 147 -13.38 -6.50 -0.24
N VAL A 148 -12.96 -5.91 -1.35
CA VAL A 148 -13.81 -5.67 -2.53
C VAL A 148 -13.71 -6.83 -3.53
N VAL A 149 -12.49 -7.18 -3.96
CA VAL A 149 -12.22 -8.11 -5.07
C VAL A 149 -12.38 -9.56 -4.66
N LEU A 150 -11.94 -9.94 -3.46
CA LEU A 150 -12.03 -11.33 -3.00
C LEU A 150 -13.48 -11.81 -2.98
N ARG A 151 -14.41 -10.92 -2.60
CA ARG A 151 -15.86 -11.20 -2.62
C ARG A 151 -16.38 -11.51 -4.02
N PHE A 152 -15.95 -10.77 -5.04
CA PHE A 152 -16.37 -11.05 -6.41
C PHE A 152 -15.78 -12.36 -6.93
N MET A 153 -14.55 -12.70 -6.54
CA MET A 153 -13.93 -13.97 -6.97
C MET A 153 -14.59 -15.18 -6.31
N THR A 154 -15.01 -15.09 -5.04
CA THR A 154 -15.73 -16.19 -4.38
C THR A 154 -17.14 -16.36 -4.92
N MET A 155 -17.83 -15.28 -5.31
CA MET A 155 -19.17 -15.36 -5.89
C MET A 155 -19.22 -16.23 -7.16
N ASN A 156 -18.23 -16.14 -8.04
CA ASN A 156 -18.19 -16.93 -9.28
C ASN A 156 -17.85 -18.42 -9.06
N ALA A 157 -17.36 -18.80 -7.89
CA ALA A 157 -17.04 -20.20 -7.57
C ALA A 157 -18.19 -20.91 -6.82
N GLU A 158 -19.19 -20.14 -6.36
CA GLU A 158 -20.39 -20.64 -5.70
C GLU A 158 -21.56 -20.89 -6.67
N ASP A 159 -21.42 -20.46 -7.94
CA ASP A 159 -22.32 -20.77 -9.07
C ASP A 159 -21.85 -22.01 -9.84
#